data_AF-A0A6G3SMF5-F1
#
_entry.id   AF-A0A6G3SMF5-F1
#
_cell.length_a   1.000
_cell.length_b   1.000
_cell.length_c   1.000
_cell.angle_alpha   90.00
_cell.angle_beta   90.00
_cell.angle_gamma   90.00
#
_symmetry.space_group_name_H-M   'P 1'
#
loop_
_entity.id
_entity.type
_entity.pdbx_description
1 polymer ?
#
loop_
_entity_poly.entity_id
_entity_poly.type
_entity_poly.pdbx_seq_one_letter_code
_entity_poly.pdbx_strand_id
1 'polypeptide(L)' 'MEVALWNERHPVGSPVTAYPGCRPEDDSKCTRLVTRTRSAASVLGGHTAVVWVEGHGACIALTHVDPRPEGGAL' A
#
# COMPACT_ATOMS: atom_id res chain seq x y z
N MET A 1 -10.99 -5.43 -0.92
CA MET A 1 -10.41 -5.57 -2.28
C MET A 1 -9.68 -6.91 -2.35
N GLU A 2 -9.89 -7.65 -3.43
CA GLU A 2 -9.30 -8.98 -3.62
C GLU A 2 -7.86 -8.87 -4.13
N VAL A 3 -6.96 -9.72 -3.62
CA VAL A 3 -5.52 -9.70 -3.94
C VAL A 3 -5.26 -9.86 -5.43
N ALA A 4 -5.99 -10.75 -6.11
CA ALA A 4 -5.80 -11.01 -7.53
C ALA A 4 -6.09 -9.77 -8.39
N LEU A 5 -7.22 -9.12 -8.13
CA LEU A 5 -7.63 -7.89 -8.84
C LEU A 5 -6.65 -6.73 -8.58
N TRP A 6 -6.08 -6.63 -7.37
CA TRP A 6 -5.04 -5.65 -7.10
C TRP A 6 -3.79 -5.93 -7.93
N ASN A 7 -3.27 -7.17 -7.89
CA ASN A 7 -2.03 -7.52 -8.56
C ASN A 7 -2.12 -7.40 -10.10
N GLU A 8 -3.30 -7.63 -10.68
CA GLU A 8 -3.55 -7.41 -12.11
C GLU A 8 -3.43 -5.93 -12.50
N ARG A 9 -3.93 -5.03 -11.63
CA ARG A 9 -3.96 -3.57 -11.89
C ARG A 9 -2.69 -2.86 -11.47
N HIS A 10 -1.99 -3.40 -10.48
CA HIS A 10 -0.88 -2.77 -9.77
C HIS A 10 0.28 -3.77 -9.62
N PRO A 11 1.11 -3.93 -10.67
CA PRO A 11 2.29 -4.78 -10.58
C PRO A 11 3.30 -4.24 -9.54
N VAL A 12 4.22 -5.10 -9.11
CA VAL A 12 5.32 -4.71 -8.21
C VAL A 12 6.07 -3.51 -8.79
N GLY A 13 6.38 -2.52 -7.94
CA GLY A 13 6.94 -1.25 -8.34
C GLY A 13 5.90 -0.15 -8.57
N SER A 14 4.60 -0.46 -8.52
CA SER A 14 3.53 0.54 -8.66
C SER A 14 3.67 1.67 -7.62
N PRO A 15 3.56 2.94 -8.02
CA PRO A 15 3.60 4.07 -7.09
C PRO A 15 2.34 4.13 -6.23
N VAL A 16 2.52 4.40 -4.95
CA VAL A 16 1.45 4.42 -3.95
C VAL A 16 1.67 5.50 -2.90
N THR A 17 0.59 5.89 -2.22
CA THR A 17 0.69 6.44 -0.88
C THR A 17 0.35 5.33 0.11
N ALA A 18 1.24 5.06 1.08
CA ALA A 18 1.01 4.10 2.15
C ALA A 18 0.82 4.83 3.49
N TYR A 19 -0.04 4.27 4.35
CA TYR A 19 -0.35 4.82 5.66
C TYR A 19 -0.07 3.76 6.74
N PRO A 20 1.17 3.67 7.26
CA PRO A 20 1.47 2.74 8.34
C PRO A 20 0.71 3.09 9.62
N GLY A 21 0.06 2.10 10.22
CA GLY A 21 -0.61 2.22 11.52
C GLY A 21 -2.07 2.69 11.44
N CYS A 22 -2.33 3.82 10.79
CA CYS A 22 -3.69 4.39 10.68
C CYS A 22 -3.88 5.22 9.42
N ARG A 23 -5.15 5.43 9.03
CA ARG A 23 -5.57 6.30 7.94
C ARG A 23 -5.72 7.76 8.41
N PRO A 24 -5.61 8.75 7.49
CA PRO A 24 -5.77 10.16 7.84
C PRO A 24 -7.18 10.52 8.33
N GLU A 25 -8.19 9.74 7.97
CA GLU A 25 -9.56 9.87 8.48
C GLU A 25 -9.67 9.46 9.96
N ASP A 26 -8.80 8.57 10.44
CA ASP A 26 -8.76 8.13 11.84
C ASP A 26 -7.88 9.06 12.70
N ASP A 27 -6.73 9.50 12.15
CA ASP A 27 -5.83 10.45 12.79
C ASP A 27 -5.13 11.33 11.75
N SER A 28 -5.40 12.63 11.81
CA SER A 28 -4.76 13.65 10.95
C SER A 28 -3.23 13.72 11.03
N LYS A 29 -2.63 13.18 12.11
CA LYS A 29 -1.17 13.13 12.32
C LYS A 29 -0.55 11.79 11.89
N CYS A 30 -1.33 10.90 11.27
CA CYS A 30 -0.83 9.62 10.79
C CYS A 30 0.36 9.80 9.83
N THR A 31 1.24 8.79 9.82
CA THR A 31 2.37 8.80 8.90
C THR A 31 1.89 8.55 7.48
N ARG A 32 2.30 9.42 6.55
CA ARG A 32 2.04 9.28 5.11
C ARG A 32 3.36 9.02 4.38
N LEU A 33 3.46 7.90 3.67
CA LEU A 33 4.63 7.54 2.88
C LEU A 33 4.28 7.58 1.39
N VAL A 34 4.92 8.49 0.65
CA VAL A 34 4.94 8.45 -0.81
C VAL A 34 6.05 7.50 -1.23
N THR A 35 5.70 6.37 -1.85
CA THR A 35 6.64 5.27 -2.09
C THR A 35 6.15 4.37 -3.24
N ARG A 36 6.84 3.25 -3.49
CA ARG A 36 6.45 2.21 -4.44
C ARG A 36 6.23 0.88 -3.71
N THR A 37 5.36 0.05 -4.28
CA THR A 37 5.22 -1.35 -3.84
C THR A 37 6.52 -2.12 -4.15
N ARG A 38 6.95 -3.00 -3.24
CA ARG A 38 8.13 -3.87 -3.42
C ARG A 38 7.79 -5.36 -3.45
N SER A 39 6.51 -5.70 -3.34
CA SER A 39 6.00 -7.07 -3.43
C SER A 39 4.67 -7.08 -4.18
N ALA A 40 4.27 -8.25 -4.66
CA ALA A 40 2.87 -8.50 -4.97
C ALA A 40 2.06 -8.43 -3.67
N ALA A 41 0.77 -8.11 -3.76
CA ALA A 41 -0.14 -8.26 -2.65
C ALA A 41 -0.36 -9.74 -2.32
N SER A 42 -0.57 -10.04 -1.04
CA SER A 42 -0.85 -11.39 -0.53
C SER A 42 -1.73 -11.32 0.71
N VAL A 43 -2.34 -12.45 1.09
CA VAL A 43 -3.11 -12.54 2.35
C VAL A 43 -2.19 -12.94 3.48
N LEU A 44 -2.06 -12.07 4.49
CA LEU A 44 -1.37 -12.34 5.74
C LEU A 44 -2.36 -12.87 6.79
N GLY A 45 -1.98 -13.96 7.47
CA GLY A 45 -2.79 -14.54 8.56
C GLY A 45 -4.14 -15.12 8.12
N GLY A 46 -4.38 -15.28 6.81
CA GLY A 46 -5.64 -15.78 6.26
C GLY A 46 -6.77 -14.76 6.15
N HIS A 47 -6.57 -13.51 6.58
CA HIS A 47 -7.65 -12.51 6.61
C HIS A 47 -7.27 -11.12 6.06
N THR A 48 -5.99 -10.73 6.09
CA THR A 48 -5.61 -9.36 5.73
C THR A 48 -4.86 -9.37 4.42
N ALA A 49 -5.44 -8.78 3.39
CA ALA A 49 -4.69 -8.47 2.18
C ALA A 49 -3.66 -7.37 2.47
N VAL A 50 -2.39 -7.64 2.23
CA VAL A 50 -1.26 -6.75 2.51
C VAL A 50 -0.33 -6.61 1.31
N VAL A 51 0.49 -5.56 1.34
CA VAL A 51 1.61 -5.34 0.40
C VAL A 51 2.80 -4.78 1.17
N TRP A 52 4.02 -5.02 0.68
CA TRP A 52 5.21 -4.35 1.18
C TRP A 52 5.55 -3.16 0.30
N VAL A 53 6.09 -2.12 0.91
CA VAL A 53 6.53 -0.90 0.21
C VAL A 53 8.01 -0.62 0.46
N GLU A 54 8.62 0.16 -0.43
CA GLU A 54 9.99 0.62 -0.26
C GLU A 54 10.11 1.56 0.95
N GLY A 55 11.25 1.49 1.64
CA GLY A 55 11.53 2.34 2.81
C GLY A 55 10.77 2.00 4.09
N HIS A 56 9.91 0.97 4.10
CA HIS A 56 9.18 0.54 5.31
C HIS A 56 9.43 -0.94 5.65
N GLY A 57 9.61 -1.24 6.94
CA GLY A 57 10.00 -2.58 7.40
C GLY A 57 8.86 -3.60 7.44
N ALA A 58 7.63 -3.15 7.73
CA ALA A 58 6.45 -4.00 7.87
C ALA A 58 5.60 -4.03 6.59
N CYS A 59 4.64 -4.96 6.54
CA CYS A 59 3.61 -4.95 5.52
C CYS A 59 2.52 -3.91 5.84
N ILE A 60 1.86 -3.40 4.79
CA ILE A 60 0.75 -2.46 4.89
C ILE A 60 -0.51 -3.15 4.40
N ALA A 61 -1.60 -3.07 5.16
CA ALA A 61 -2.90 -3.56 4.69
C ALA A 61 -3.31 -2.82 3.42
N LEU A 62 -3.91 -3.50 2.45
CA LEU A 62 -4.37 -2.83 1.21
C LEU A 62 -5.44 -1.77 1.49
N THR A 63 -6.15 -1.89 2.62
CA THR A 63 -7.05 -0.85 3.10
C THR A 63 -6.32 0.41 3.57
N HIS A 64 -4.99 0.41 3.63
CA HIS A 64 -4.08 1.49 4.03
C HIS A 64 -3.09 1.87 2.91
N VAL A 65 -3.47 1.60 1.66
CA VAL A 65 -2.67 1.95 0.47
C VAL A 65 -3.59 2.58 -0.57
N ASP A 66 -3.16 3.72 -1.11
CA ASP A 66 -3.81 4.36 -2.25
C ASP A 66 -2.88 4.27 -3.48
N PRO A 67 -3.30 3.65 -4.59
CA PRO A 67 -2.58 3.73 -5.85
C PRO A 67 -2.38 5.18 -6.29
N ARG A 68 -1.21 5.45 -6.87
CA ARG A 68 -0.93 6.72 -7.54
C ARG A 68 -0.78 6.49 -9.05
N PRO A 69 -1.07 7.50 -9.87
CA PRO A 69 -0.68 7.45 -11.27
C PRO A 69 0.86 7.40 -11.39
N GLU A 70 1.35 6.70 -12.40
CA GLU A 70 2.76 6.76 -12.81
C GLU A 70 3.08 8.20 -13.25
N GLY A 71 4.18 8.76 -12.72
CA GLY A 71 4.64 10.12 -13.08
C GLY A 71 4.31 11.24 -12.09
N GLY A 72 3.81 10.95 -10.88
CA GLY A 72 3.58 12.00 -9.88
C GLY A 72 4.82 12.34 -9.03
N ALA A 73 5.65 13.28 -9.48
CA ALA A 73 6.21 14.32 -8.59
C ALA A 73 5.14 15.44 -8.50
N LEU A 74 4.84 16.09 -7.39
CA LEU A 74 5.56 16.40 -6.15
C LEU A 74 4.68 16.09 -4.92
#